data_AF-A0A5J4IWI6-F1
#
_entry.id   AF-A0A5J4IWI6-F1
#
_cell.length_a   1.000
_cell.length_b   1.000
_cell.length_c   1.000
_cell.angle_alpha   90.00
_cell.angle_beta   90.00
_cell.angle_gamma   90.00
#
_symmetry.space_group_name_H-M   'P 1'
#
loop_
_entity.id
_entity.type
_entity.pdbx_description
1 polymer ?
#
loop_
_entity_poly.entity_id
_entity_poly.type
_entity_poly.pdbx_seq_one_letter_code
_entity_poly.pdbx_strand_id
1 'polypeptide(L)' 'MIVGTQNSTSNNYILDTQQTSINIDVSTYENGVYAIALVCDSEIVASKNLFKN' A
#
# COMPACT_ATOMS: atom_id res chain seq x y z
N MET A 1 0.08 3.23 -2.97
CA MET A 1 1.15 3.50 -2.00
C MET A 1 0.90 2.70 -0.74
N ILE A 2 1.95 2.19 -0.10
CA ILE A 2 1.91 1.61 1.25
C ILE A 2 2.82 2.43 2.16
N VAL A 3 2.29 2.88 3.30
CA VAL A 3 3.03 3.63 4.31
C VAL A 3 2.88 2.92 5.65
N GLY A 4 4.00 2.67 6.34
CA GLY A 4 3.97 2.16 7.71
C GLY A 4 3.59 3.26 8.69
N THR A 5 2.70 2.97 9.64
CA THR A 5 2.22 4.01 10.58
C THR A 5 3.20 4.25 11.72
N GLN A 6 3.99 3.23 12.09
CA GLN A 6 4.95 3.27 13.20
C GLN A 6 6.41 3.03 12.77
N ASN A 7 6.68 2.91 11.47
CA ASN A 7 8.02 2.72 10.94
C ASN A 7 8.27 3.63 9.73
N SER A 8 9.49 3.64 9.19
CA SER A 8 9.87 4.49 8.06
C SER A 8 9.55 3.88 6.70
N THR A 9 8.68 2.86 6.63
CA THR A 9 8.34 2.20 5.37
C THR A 9 7.46 3.10 4.52
N SER A 10 7.89 3.36 3.28
CA SER A 10 7.10 4.06 2.27
C SER A 10 7.41 3.48 0.90
N ASN A 11 6.45 2.77 0.32
CA ASN A 11 6.61 2.09 -0.95
C ASN A 11 5.53 2.53 -1.94
N ASN A 12 5.96 2.95 -3.13
CA ASN A 12 5.08 3.35 -4.22
C ASN A 12 4.98 2.23 -5.24
N TYR A 13 3.76 1.99 -5.71
CA TYR A 13 3.45 0.98 -6.71
C TYR A 13 2.74 1.68 -7.86
N ILE A 14 3.29 1.55 -9.07
CA ILE A 14 2.64 2.00 -10.29
C ILE A 14 1.65 0.92 -10.69
N LEU A 15 0.40 1.32 -10.96
CA LEU A 15 -0.66 0.39 -11.32
C LEU A 15 -0.76 0.28 -12.84
N ASP A 16 -0.91 -0.94 -13.33
CA ASP A 16 -1.36 -1.20 -14.70
C ASP A 16 -2.89 -1.06 -14.76
N THR A 17 -3.39 -0.07 -15.48
CA THR A 17 -4.83 0.22 -15.59
C THR A 17 -5.60 -0.85 -16.35
N GLN A 18 -4.91 -1.79 -17.02
CA GLN A 18 -5.52 -2.93 -17.70
C GLN A 18 -5.79 -4.10 -16.73
N GLN A 19 -5.25 -4.05 -15.51
CA GLN A 19 -5.46 -5.06 -14.47
C GLN A 19 -6.51 -4.59 -13.48
N THR A 20 -7.41 -5.49 -13.08
CA THR A 20 -8.41 -5.25 -12.04
C THR A 20 -7.90 -5.58 -10.64
N SER A 21 -6.70 -6.16 -10.54
CA SER A 21 -6.07 -6.53 -9.29
C SER A 21 -4.54 -6.49 -9.40
N ILE A 22 -3.89 -6.28 -8.27
CA ILE A 22 -2.44 -6.33 -8.13
C ILE A 22 -2.11 -7.08 -6.85
N ASN A 23 -1.12 -7.96 -6.91
CA ASN A 23 -0.57 -8.62 -5.73
C ASN A 23 0.63 -7.82 -5.23
N ILE A 24 0.62 -7.49 -3.94
CA ILE A 24 1.74 -6.82 -3.29
C ILE A 24 2.35 -7.81 -2.30
N ASP A 25 3.62 -8.16 -2.53
CA ASP A 25 4.37 -8.99 -1.60
C ASP A 25 4.81 -8.15 -0.39
N VAL A 26 4.39 -8.60 0.79
CA VAL A 26 4.71 -8.00 2.10
C VAL A 26 5.53 -8.94 2.98
N SER A 27 6.12 -10.00 2.41
CA SER A 27 6.91 -10.99 3.14
C SER A 27 8.11 -10.38 3.88
N THR A 28 8.70 -9.33 3.33
CA THR A 28 9.84 -8.62 3.92
C THR A 28 9.45 -7.46 4.83
N TYR A 29 8.15 -7.19 5.00
CA TYR A 29 7.67 -6.08 5.81
C TYR A 29 7.70 -6.50 7.28
N GLU A 30 8.22 -5.62 8.13
CA GLU A 30 8.15 -5.80 9.58
C GLU A 30 6.71 -5.90 10.04
N ASN A 31 6.49 -6.61 11.15
CA ASN A 31 5.18 -6.67 11.77
C ASN A 31 4.75 -5.28 12.24
N GLY A 32 3.48 -4.95 12.01
CA GLY A 32 2.96 -3.62 12.30
C GLY A 32 1.71 -3.27 11.52
N VAL A 33 1.33 -1.99 11.61
CA VAL A 33 0.17 -1.41 10.93
C VAL A 33 0.63 -0.59 9.74
N TYR A 34 -0.01 -0.83 8.60
CA TYR A 34 0.27 -0.15 7.34
C TYR A 34 -1.01 0.47 6.78
N ALA A 35 -0.89 1.68 6.25
CA ALA A 35 -1.93 2.33 5.47
C ALA A 35 -1.65 2.07 3.98
N ILE A 36 -2.59 1.44 3.29
CA ILE A 36 -2.58 1.24 1.85
C ILE A 36 -3.50 2.29 1.24
N ALA A 37 -2.98 3.13 0.35
CA ALA A 37 -3.73 4.16 -0.37
C ALA A 37 -3.68 3.93 -1.88
N LEU A 38 -4.84 3.92 -2.52
CA LEU A 38 -4.99 4.00 -3.97
C LEU A 38 -5.00 5.48 -4.36
N VAL A 39 -4.05 5.87 -5.19
CA VAL A 39 -3.89 7.25 -5.64
C VAL A 39 -4.10 7.28 -7.15
N CYS A 40 -5.02 8.13 -7.61
CA CYS A 40 -5.33 8.37 -9.02
C CYS A 40 -5.35 9.89 -9.23
N ASP A 41 -4.73 10.38 -10.31
CA ASP A 41 -4.72 11.81 -10.67
C ASP A 41 -4.35 12.74 -9.50
N SER A 42 -3.37 12.33 -8.69
CA SER A 42 -2.89 13.04 -7.48
C SER A 42 -3.87 13.07 -6.30
N GLU A 43 -4.97 12.33 -6.34
CA GLU A 43 -5.95 12.22 -5.25
C GLU A 43 -5.99 10.80 -4.66
N ILE A 44 -6.19 10.70 -3.34
CA ILE A 44 -6.44 9.41 -2.68
C ILE A 44 -7.92 9.05 -2.87
N VAL A 45 -8.19 8.05 -3.71
CA VAL A 45 -9.56 7.62 -4.03
C VAL A 45 -10.06 6.46 -3.16
N ALA A 46 -9.15 5.71 -2.54
CA ALA A 46 -9.48 4.66 -1.58
C ALA A 46 -8.32 4.38 -0.63
N SER A 47 -8.63 3.89 0.57
CA SER A 47 -7.61 3.47 1.54
C SER A 47 -8.04 2.27 2.37
N LYS A 48 -7.07 1.46 2.82
CA LYS A 48 -7.29 0.32 3.71
C LYS A 48 -6.14 0.17 4.69
N ASN A 49 -6.46 -0.15 5.95
CA ASN A 49 -5.45 -0.54 6.93
C ASN A 49 -5.13 -2.04 6.81
N LEU A 50 -3.84 -2.36 6.82
CA LEU A 50 -3.31 -3.72 6.86
C LEU A 50 -2.61 -3.92 8.21
N PHE A 51 -3.03 -4.97 8.93
CA PHE A 51 -2.35 -5.45 10.13
C PHE A 51 -1.49 -6.65 9.74
N LYS A 52 -0.16 -6.49 9.83
CA LYS A 52 0.81 -7.54 9.52
C LYS A 52 1.38 -8.12 10.81
N ASN A 53 1.21 -9.43 11.00
CA ASN A 53 1.71 -10.21 12.13
C ASN A 53 2.66 -11.31 11.66
#